data_AF-W7SG41-F1
#
_entry.id   AF-W7SG41-F1
#
_cell.length_a   1.000
_cell.length_b   1.000
_cell.length_c   1.000
_cell.angle_alpha   90.00
_cell.angle_beta   90.00
_cell.angle_gamma   90.00
#
_symmetry.space_group_name_H-M   'P 1'
#
loop_
_entity.id
_entity.type
_entity.pdbx_description
1 polymer ?
#
loop_
_entity_poly.entity_id
_entity_poly.type
_entity_poly.pdbx_seq_one_letter_code
_entity_poly.pdbx_strand_id
1 'polypeptide(L)'
;MNDVDRLREAMAEPPDQCFAPVDVARVMRIGGRRRARRRLLTGAAMIVAFMAVAGSVLGVQIFRDAQDHNTVTVSAPHTVTTDVVPMGTVVDTGIADAEGRAVLFFAHVRDATGSAKYQLVLAHKAADGKLTPTLTVDADLAGNGFHSVTTGHPGSYVPLFGFFVGPVQHFKSVYAGTPLPVDGQRVPELNVTMFWALPKYDAEGITQASVVQLSAFDDQGALLDYGQGPGR
;
A
#
# COMPACT_ATOMS: atom_id res chain seq x y z
N MET A 1 1.42 96.82 -15.59
CA MET A 1 1.41 95.71 -14.61
C MET A 1 2.72 94.96 -14.78
N ASN A 2 3.53 94.84 -13.73
CA ASN A 2 4.85 94.17 -13.74
C ASN A 2 4.67 92.67 -13.42
N ASP A 3 5.49 91.80 -14.00
CA ASP A 3 5.48 90.35 -13.74
C ASP A 3 5.66 89.99 -12.26
N VAL A 4 6.36 90.84 -11.50
CA VAL A 4 6.50 90.67 -10.04
C VAL A 4 5.18 90.86 -9.30
N ASP A 5 4.31 91.76 -9.80
CA ASP A 5 2.99 91.99 -9.20
C ASP A 5 2.05 90.81 -9.53
N ARG A 6 2.12 90.28 -10.76
CA ARG A 6 1.39 89.07 -11.15
C ARG A 6 1.78 87.84 -10.33
N LEU A 7 3.07 87.67 -10.02
CA LEU A 7 3.52 86.56 -9.19
C LEU A 7 3.04 86.72 -7.74
N ARG A 8 3.04 87.95 -7.22
CA ARG A 8 2.55 88.23 -5.86
C ARG A 8 1.04 88.02 -5.75
N GLU A 9 0.28 88.36 -6.78
CA GLU A 9 -1.16 88.12 -6.86
C GLU A 9 -1.48 86.63 -6.98
N ALA A 10 -0.76 85.89 -7.84
CA ALA A 10 -0.91 84.44 -7.97
C ALA A 10 -0.51 83.65 -6.69
N MET A 11 0.42 84.17 -5.89
CA MET A 11 0.79 83.57 -4.60
C MET A 11 -0.13 83.98 -3.44
N ALA A 12 -0.84 85.10 -3.58
CA ALA A 12 -1.77 85.60 -2.57
C ALA A 12 -3.18 84.99 -2.72
N GLU A 13 -3.45 84.28 -3.82
CA GLU A 13 -4.71 83.59 -4.06
C GLU A 13 -4.78 82.34 -3.16
N PRO A 14 -5.61 82.35 -2.10
CA PRO A 14 -5.77 81.19 -1.24
C PRO A 14 -6.52 80.11 -2.04
N PRO A 15 -6.10 78.84 -2.00
CA PRO A 15 -6.78 77.78 -2.73
C PRO A 15 -8.24 77.70 -2.30
N ASP A 16 -9.13 77.83 -3.27
CA ASP A 16 -10.59 77.83 -3.15
C ASP A 16 -11.17 76.46 -2.72
N GLN A 17 -10.30 75.49 -2.46
CA GLN A 17 -10.64 74.14 -2.01
C GLN A 17 -10.11 73.93 -0.59
N CYS A 18 -11.00 74.03 0.39
CA CYS A 18 -10.79 73.37 1.68
C CYS A 18 -10.62 71.87 1.41
N PHE A 19 -9.41 71.34 1.63
CA PHE A 19 -9.17 69.91 1.55
C PHE A 19 -10.13 69.20 2.49
N ALA A 20 -11.06 68.42 1.94
CA ALA A 20 -11.90 67.55 2.73
C ALA A 20 -11.00 66.66 3.62
N PRO A 21 -11.34 66.44 4.89
CA PRO A 21 -10.51 65.66 5.79
C PRO A 21 -10.20 64.31 5.14
N VAL A 22 -8.91 63.98 5.07
CA VAL A 22 -8.44 62.74 4.46
C VAL A 22 -9.09 61.59 5.22
N ASP A 23 -9.99 60.87 4.57
CA ASP A 23 -10.61 59.67 5.13
C ASP A 23 -9.56 58.54 5.18
N VAL A 24 -8.81 58.53 6.27
CA VAL A 24 -7.76 57.55 6.55
C VAL A 24 -8.34 56.13 6.52
N ALA A 25 -9.59 55.94 6.96
CA ALA A 25 -10.23 54.63 6.96
C ALA A 25 -10.47 54.12 5.54
N ARG A 26 -10.91 55.00 4.62
CA ARG A 26 -11.08 54.67 3.20
C ARG A 26 -9.73 54.41 2.51
N VAL A 27 -8.71 55.22 2.78
CA VAL A 27 -7.36 55.04 2.22
C VAL A 27 -6.75 53.72 2.69
N MET A 28 -6.85 53.40 3.98
CA MET A 28 -6.38 52.13 4.54
C MET A 28 -7.14 50.93 3.98
N ARG A 29 -8.45 51.04 3.73
CA ARG A 29 -9.26 49.98 3.12
C ARG A 29 -8.83 49.70 1.67
N ILE A 30 -8.55 50.75 0.89
CA ILE A 30 -8.06 50.62 -0.49
C ILE A 30 -6.63 50.04 -0.51
N GLY A 31 -5.75 50.51 0.38
CA GLY A 31 -4.39 50.00 0.53
C GLY A 31 -4.32 48.54 1.00
N GLY A 32 -5.19 48.16 1.94
CA GLY A 32 -5.32 46.80 2.46
C GLY A 32 -5.76 45.80 1.38
N ARG A 33 -6.73 46.18 0.54
CA ARG A 33 -7.20 45.33 -0.57
C ARG A 33 -6.10 45.06 -1.61
N ARG A 34 -5.21 46.04 -1.86
CA ARG A 34 -4.03 45.85 -2.73
C ARG A 34 -2.96 44.97 -2.10
N ARG A 35 -2.71 45.06 -0.78
CA ARG A 35 -1.80 44.13 -0.06
C ARG A 35 -2.34 42.70 -0.02
N ALA A 36 -3.64 42.53 0.18
CA ALA A 36 -4.28 41.22 0.12
C ALA A 36 -4.12 40.55 -1.26
N ARG A 37 -4.34 41.31 -2.35
CA ARG A 37 -4.09 40.81 -3.71
C ARG A 37 -2.62 40.47 -3.98
N ARG A 38 -1.67 41.28 -3.51
CA ARG A 38 -0.22 40.98 -3.69
C ARG A 38 0.22 39.75 -2.90
N ARG A 39 -0.34 39.51 -1.71
CA ARG A 39 -0.07 38.29 -0.92
C ARG A 39 -0.65 37.03 -1.57
N LEU A 40 -1.77 37.13 -2.28
CA LEU A 40 -2.34 36.00 -3.02
C LEU A 40 -1.52 35.64 -4.27
N LEU A 41 -0.92 36.61 -4.96
CA LEU A 41 -0.11 36.35 -6.17
C LEU A 41 1.30 35.82 -5.87
N THR A 42 1.86 36.08 -4.69
CA THR A 42 3.16 35.51 -4.28
C THR A 42 3.02 34.20 -3.49
N GLY A 43 1.86 33.93 -2.88
CA GLY A 43 1.57 32.64 -2.24
C GLY A 43 1.07 31.54 -3.18
N ALA A 44 0.37 31.89 -4.27
CA ALA A 44 -0.24 30.90 -5.15
C ALA A 44 0.74 30.23 -6.15
N ALA A 45 1.81 30.92 -6.55
CA ALA A 45 2.73 30.39 -7.56
C ALA A 45 3.59 29.21 -7.03
N MET A 46 3.97 29.22 -5.75
CA MET A 46 4.75 28.13 -5.13
C MET A 46 3.90 26.91 -4.81
N ILE A 47 2.63 27.10 -4.43
CA ILE A 47 1.74 25.99 -4.03
C ILE A 47 1.26 25.20 -5.25
N VAL A 48 0.99 25.86 -6.38
CA VAL A 48 0.55 25.16 -7.61
C VAL A 48 1.69 24.35 -8.22
N ALA A 49 2.94 24.85 -8.19
CA ALA A 49 4.10 24.07 -8.66
C ALA A 49 4.36 22.85 -7.76
N PHE A 50 4.28 22.98 -6.43
CA PHE A 50 4.42 21.84 -5.53
C PHE A 50 3.26 20.85 -5.63
N MET A 51 2.01 21.30 -5.80
CA MET A 51 0.86 20.39 -5.96
C MET A 51 0.83 19.71 -7.34
N ALA A 52 1.30 20.37 -8.39
CA ALA A 52 1.41 19.75 -9.71
C ALA A 52 2.58 18.74 -9.74
N VAL A 53 3.72 19.02 -9.09
CA VAL A 53 4.84 18.07 -8.99
C VAL A 53 4.53 16.96 -7.99
N ALA A 54 3.97 17.25 -6.81
CA ALA A 54 3.56 16.22 -5.86
C ALA A 54 2.38 15.39 -6.39
N GLY A 55 1.40 16.00 -7.06
CA GLY A 55 0.27 15.30 -7.68
C GLY A 55 0.67 14.49 -8.91
N SER A 56 1.66 14.93 -9.69
CA SER A 56 2.24 14.12 -10.77
C SER A 56 3.16 13.05 -10.24
N VAL A 57 3.93 13.26 -9.17
CA VAL A 57 4.74 12.19 -8.54
C VAL A 57 3.85 11.16 -7.86
N LEU A 58 2.80 11.56 -7.11
CA LEU A 58 1.81 10.63 -6.55
C LEU A 58 0.98 9.95 -7.64
N GLY A 59 0.51 10.69 -8.65
CA GLY A 59 -0.25 10.14 -9.76
C GLY A 59 0.57 9.17 -10.63
N VAL A 60 1.83 9.50 -10.91
CA VAL A 60 2.76 8.63 -11.66
C VAL A 60 3.28 7.49 -10.79
N GLN A 61 3.43 7.64 -9.46
CA GLN A 61 3.73 6.50 -8.59
C GLN A 61 2.56 5.55 -8.48
N ILE A 62 1.31 6.02 -8.39
CA ILE A 62 0.13 5.16 -8.39
C ILE A 62 -0.04 4.46 -9.76
N PHE A 63 0.23 5.16 -10.87
CA PHE A 63 0.18 4.56 -12.22
C PHE A 63 1.39 3.66 -12.56
N ARG A 64 2.58 3.94 -12.02
CA ARG A 64 3.76 3.07 -12.16
C ARG A 64 3.73 1.87 -11.22
N ASP A 65 3.22 2.03 -10.00
CA ASP A 65 3.02 0.91 -9.07
C ASP A 65 2.07 -0.13 -9.68
N ALA A 66 1.07 0.29 -10.48
CA ALA A 66 0.17 -0.61 -11.20
C ALA A 66 0.83 -1.40 -12.35
N GLN A 67 2.07 -1.09 -12.75
CA GLN A 67 2.78 -1.78 -13.84
C GLN A 67 3.78 -2.85 -13.37
N ASP A 68 4.14 -2.89 -12.08
CA ASP A 68 5.19 -3.77 -11.55
C ASP A 68 4.59 -4.91 -10.69
N HIS A 69 3.49 -5.51 -11.17
CA HIS A 69 2.79 -6.59 -10.49
C HIS A 69 2.94 -7.92 -11.21
N ASN A 70 3.42 -8.94 -10.47
CA ASN A 70 3.33 -10.31 -10.94
C ASN A 70 1.89 -10.79 -10.79
N THR A 71 1.30 -11.17 -11.91
CA THR A 71 -0.02 -11.79 -11.92
C THR A 71 0.13 -13.23 -11.47
N VAL A 72 -0.50 -13.60 -10.36
CA VAL A 72 -0.43 -14.96 -9.81
C VAL A 72 -1.83 -15.56 -9.78
N THR A 73 -1.95 -16.77 -10.31
CA THR A 73 -3.19 -17.55 -10.24
C THR A 73 -3.32 -18.19 -8.87
N VAL A 74 -4.50 -18.09 -8.28
CA VAL A 74 -4.78 -18.71 -6.99
C VAL A 74 -5.13 -20.18 -7.20
N SER A 75 -4.42 -21.08 -6.53
CA SER A 75 -4.65 -22.53 -6.59
C SER A 75 -5.70 -22.99 -5.57
N ALA A 76 -6.39 -24.08 -5.88
CA ALA A 76 -7.31 -24.73 -4.96
C ALA A 76 -6.55 -25.41 -3.81
N PRO A 77 -6.91 -25.15 -2.54
CA PRO A 77 -6.36 -25.91 -1.42
C PRO A 77 -6.97 -27.31 -1.34
N HIS A 78 -6.27 -28.22 -0.67
CA HIS A 78 -6.77 -29.54 -0.31
C HIS A 78 -7.13 -29.59 1.18
N THR A 79 -8.26 -30.21 1.53
CA THR A 79 -8.58 -30.51 2.93
C THR A 79 -7.60 -31.54 3.48
N VAL A 80 -7.09 -31.30 4.67
CA VAL A 80 -6.19 -32.26 5.34
C VAL A 80 -6.99 -33.48 5.81
N THR A 81 -6.51 -34.69 5.49
CA THR A 81 -7.12 -35.96 5.93
C THR A 81 -6.21 -36.78 6.87
N THR A 82 -4.99 -36.31 7.11
CA THR A 82 -3.97 -37.00 7.91
C THR A 82 -3.37 -36.07 8.96
N ASP A 83 -2.83 -36.65 10.04
CA ASP A 83 -2.06 -35.86 11.02
C ASP A 83 -0.75 -35.40 10.37
N VAL A 84 -0.68 -34.09 10.07
CA VAL A 84 0.50 -33.46 9.49
C VAL A 84 1.34 -32.83 10.61
N VAL A 85 2.63 -33.16 10.63
CA VAL A 85 3.58 -32.64 11.63
C VAL A 85 4.32 -31.43 11.04
N PRO A 86 4.36 -30.28 11.74
CA PRO A 86 5.14 -29.13 11.31
C PRO A 86 6.63 -29.46 11.18
N MET A 87 7.22 -28.92 10.12
CA MET A 87 8.65 -28.92 9.90
C MET A 87 9.16 -27.48 10.06
N GLY A 88 9.89 -27.25 11.16
CA GLY A 88 10.48 -25.95 11.45
C GLY A 88 9.49 -24.98 12.08
N THR A 89 9.57 -23.72 11.68
CA THR A 89 8.81 -22.62 12.28
C THR A 89 7.31 -22.72 11.97
N VAL A 90 6.50 -22.59 13.03
CA VAL A 90 5.06 -22.35 12.93
C VAL A 90 4.82 -20.85 13.01
N VAL A 91 4.32 -20.26 11.93
CA VAL A 91 4.08 -18.83 11.75
C VAL A 91 2.67 -18.49 12.23
N ASP A 92 2.55 -17.58 13.19
CA ASP A 92 1.26 -17.08 13.66
C ASP A 92 0.80 -15.95 12.73
N THR A 93 -0.41 -16.08 12.18
CA THR A 93 -0.94 -15.08 11.22
C THR A 93 -1.50 -13.83 11.91
N GLY A 94 -1.63 -13.86 13.24
CA GLY A 94 -2.33 -12.84 14.03
C GLY A 94 -3.86 -12.92 13.93
N ILE A 95 -4.39 -13.83 13.10
CA ILE A 95 -5.83 -14.01 12.87
C ILE A 95 -6.35 -15.08 13.82
N ALA A 96 -7.50 -14.84 14.44
CA ALA A 96 -8.16 -15.77 15.34
C ALA A 96 -9.66 -15.82 15.07
N ASP A 97 -10.24 -17.00 15.27
CA ASP A 97 -11.65 -17.32 15.06
C ASP A 97 -12.19 -18.29 16.11
N ALA A 98 -13.32 -18.94 15.82
CA ALA A 98 -13.96 -19.87 16.73
C ALA A 98 -13.16 -21.18 16.89
N GLU A 99 -12.36 -21.53 15.88
CA GLU A 99 -11.54 -22.74 15.82
C GLU A 99 -10.16 -22.53 16.47
N GLY A 100 -9.67 -21.29 16.54
CA GLY A 100 -8.48 -20.92 17.30
C GLY A 100 -7.68 -19.81 16.63
N ARG A 101 -6.36 -19.80 16.80
CA ARG A 101 -5.47 -18.89 16.05
C ARG A 101 -5.04 -19.54 14.76
N ALA A 102 -5.25 -18.89 13.63
CA ALA A 102 -4.77 -19.37 12.34
C ALA A 102 -3.24 -19.29 12.27
N VAL A 103 -2.61 -20.39 11.87
CA VAL A 103 -1.15 -20.51 11.75
C VAL A 103 -0.79 -21.16 10.42
N LEU A 104 0.39 -20.81 9.90
CA LEU A 104 0.98 -21.40 8.71
C LEU A 104 2.25 -22.17 9.09
N PHE A 105 2.48 -23.31 8.47
CA PHE A 105 3.75 -24.02 8.58
C PHE A 105 4.01 -24.88 7.35
N PHE A 106 5.28 -25.21 7.11
CA PHE A 106 5.61 -26.26 6.15
C PHE A 106 5.58 -27.62 6.81
N ALA A 107 5.17 -28.63 6.06
CA ALA A 107 5.27 -30.01 6.46
C ALA A 107 6.00 -30.82 5.41
N HIS A 108 6.65 -31.89 5.86
CA HIS A 108 7.28 -32.85 4.99
C HIS A 108 6.37 -34.08 4.85
N VAL A 109 5.96 -34.36 3.64
CA VAL A 109 5.10 -35.50 3.31
C VAL A 109 5.77 -36.41 2.29
N ARG A 110 5.32 -37.66 2.21
CA ARG A 110 5.69 -38.56 1.11
C ARG A 110 4.49 -38.70 0.20
N ASP A 111 4.73 -38.59 -1.10
CA ASP A 111 3.69 -38.91 -2.07
C ASP A 111 3.48 -40.44 -2.19
N ALA A 112 2.54 -40.85 -3.05
CA ALA A 112 2.23 -42.26 -3.28
C ALA A 112 3.43 -43.07 -3.82
N THR A 113 4.45 -42.41 -4.39
CA THR A 113 5.69 -43.05 -4.86
C THR A 113 6.75 -43.16 -3.77
N GLY A 114 6.50 -42.57 -2.60
CA GLY A 114 7.45 -42.48 -1.49
C GLY A 114 8.42 -41.31 -1.60
N SER A 115 8.26 -40.44 -2.60
CA SER A 115 9.11 -39.26 -2.82
C SER A 115 8.77 -38.17 -1.79
N ALA A 116 9.82 -37.58 -1.24
CA ALA A 116 9.76 -36.45 -0.32
C ALA A 116 9.18 -35.21 -1.02
N LYS A 117 8.13 -34.62 -0.43
CA LYS A 117 7.53 -33.36 -0.88
C LYS A 117 7.25 -32.43 0.30
N TYR A 118 7.21 -31.14 0.01
CA TYR A 118 6.76 -30.14 0.97
C TYR A 118 5.30 -29.80 0.73
N GLN A 119 4.61 -29.47 1.81
CA GLN A 119 3.29 -28.88 1.77
C GLN A 119 3.28 -27.62 2.64
N LEU A 120 2.63 -26.57 2.15
CA LEU A 120 2.25 -25.44 2.99
C LEU A 120 0.91 -25.77 3.62
N VAL A 121 0.82 -25.63 4.94
CA VAL A 121 -0.35 -26.03 5.73
C VAL A 121 -0.92 -24.81 6.44
N LEU A 122 -2.22 -24.60 6.30
CA LEU A 122 -3.01 -23.73 7.17
C LEU A 122 -3.66 -24.59 8.25
N ALA A 123 -3.47 -24.19 9.50
CA ALA A 123 -3.98 -24.88 10.67
C ALA A 123 -4.53 -23.89 11.71
N HIS A 124 -5.30 -24.41 12.66
CA HIS A 124 -5.69 -23.67 13.86
C HIS A 124 -4.87 -24.14 15.05
N LYS A 125 -4.32 -23.19 15.80
CA LYS A 125 -3.65 -23.42 17.07
C LYS A 125 -4.62 -23.09 18.20
N ALA A 126 -4.99 -24.12 18.96
CA ALA A 126 -5.80 -23.99 20.16
C ALA A 126 -5.00 -23.40 21.33
N ALA A 127 -5.69 -22.99 22.40
CA ALA A 127 -5.08 -22.36 23.58
C ALA A 127 -4.10 -23.29 24.33
N ASP A 128 -4.28 -24.60 24.22
CA ASP A 128 -3.38 -25.64 24.75
C ASP A 128 -2.15 -25.88 23.85
N GLY A 129 -2.06 -25.18 22.72
CA GLY A 129 -0.98 -25.31 21.74
C GLY A 129 -1.20 -26.44 20.72
N LYS A 130 -2.30 -27.19 20.80
CA LYS A 130 -2.63 -28.22 19.82
C LYS A 130 -2.85 -27.58 18.45
N LEU A 131 -2.23 -28.16 17.42
CA LEU A 131 -2.41 -27.77 16.03
C LEU A 131 -3.45 -28.69 15.38
N THR A 132 -4.41 -28.08 14.71
CA THR A 132 -5.44 -28.77 13.92
C THR A 132 -5.30 -28.32 12.48
N PRO A 133 -4.58 -29.08 11.64
CA PRO A 133 -4.46 -28.80 10.21
C PRO A 133 -5.84 -28.73 9.55
N THR A 134 -6.04 -27.77 8.65
CA THR A 134 -7.33 -27.58 7.98
C THR A 134 -7.17 -27.67 6.47
N LEU A 135 -6.17 -26.97 5.91
CA LEU A 135 -5.89 -26.95 4.48
C LEU A 135 -4.41 -27.19 4.19
N THR A 136 -4.12 -27.81 3.05
CA THR A 136 -2.78 -27.95 2.50
C THR A 136 -2.74 -27.51 1.05
N VAL A 137 -1.58 -27.11 0.59
CA VAL A 137 -1.25 -26.98 -0.82
C VAL A 137 0.15 -27.52 -1.02
N ASP A 138 0.39 -28.21 -2.13
CA ASP A 138 1.72 -28.68 -2.48
C ASP A 138 2.68 -27.49 -2.60
N ALA A 139 3.86 -27.63 -2.01
CA ALA A 139 4.88 -26.61 -1.98
C ALA A 139 6.11 -27.08 -2.74
N ASP A 140 6.40 -26.41 -3.86
CA ASP A 140 7.68 -26.52 -4.53
C ASP A 140 8.58 -25.38 -4.05
N LEU A 141 9.65 -25.75 -3.35
CA LEU A 141 10.65 -24.80 -2.85
C LEU A 141 11.72 -24.48 -3.90
N ALA A 142 11.65 -25.10 -5.08
CA ALA A 142 12.56 -24.81 -6.20
C ALA A 142 12.06 -23.60 -7.01
N GLY A 143 13.01 -22.86 -7.58
CA GLY A 143 12.71 -21.64 -8.33
C GLY A 143 12.68 -20.41 -7.43
N ASN A 144 12.39 -19.26 -8.02
CA ASN A 144 12.30 -17.98 -7.32
C ASN A 144 10.91 -17.40 -7.57
N GLY A 145 10.42 -16.55 -6.66
CA GLY A 145 9.15 -15.83 -6.83
C GLY A 145 8.03 -16.34 -5.91
N PHE A 146 6.78 -16.11 -6.33
CA PHE A 146 5.57 -16.50 -5.59
C PHE A 146 5.16 -17.94 -5.89
N HIS A 147 4.94 -18.73 -4.84
CA HIS A 147 4.58 -20.14 -4.91
C HIS A 147 3.36 -20.46 -4.03
N SER A 148 2.62 -21.48 -4.47
CA SER A 148 1.49 -22.07 -3.74
C SER A 148 0.50 -21.03 -3.20
N VAL A 149 0.25 -20.00 -4.00
CA VAL A 149 -0.71 -18.94 -3.68
C VAL A 149 -2.11 -19.53 -3.73
N THR A 150 -2.79 -19.58 -2.60
CA THR A 150 -4.06 -20.28 -2.43
C THR A 150 -5.00 -19.49 -1.51
N THR A 151 -6.25 -19.92 -1.41
CA THR A 151 -7.25 -19.31 -0.52
C THR A 151 -7.47 -20.17 0.71
N GLY A 152 -7.99 -19.56 1.77
CA GLY A 152 -8.65 -20.29 2.84
C GLY A 152 -9.94 -20.97 2.38
N HIS A 153 -10.59 -21.67 3.31
CA HIS A 153 -11.91 -22.25 3.10
C HIS A 153 -12.97 -21.14 2.98
N PRO A 154 -14.08 -21.32 2.26
CA PRO A 154 -15.22 -20.41 2.37
C PRO A 154 -15.67 -20.29 3.83
N GLY A 155 -15.62 -19.07 4.39
CA GLY A 155 -15.88 -18.82 5.82
C GLY A 155 -14.64 -18.87 6.74
N SER A 156 -13.45 -19.19 6.20
CA SER A 156 -12.16 -19.05 6.91
C SER A 156 -11.61 -17.63 6.76
N TYR A 157 -11.03 -17.12 7.85
CA TYR A 157 -10.55 -15.74 7.97
C TYR A 157 -9.18 -15.47 7.34
N VAL A 158 -8.54 -16.47 6.72
CA VAL A 158 -7.32 -16.25 5.91
C VAL A 158 -7.71 -16.29 4.42
N PRO A 159 -8.01 -15.14 3.78
CA PRO A 159 -8.58 -15.11 2.44
C PRO A 159 -7.59 -15.49 1.34
N LEU A 160 -6.29 -15.24 1.57
CA LEU A 160 -5.21 -15.54 0.65
C LEU A 160 -3.96 -15.85 1.46
N PHE A 161 -3.22 -16.89 1.10
CA PHE A 161 -1.90 -17.16 1.66
C PHE A 161 -1.01 -17.88 0.66
N GLY A 162 0.28 -17.88 0.92
CA GLY A 162 1.28 -18.54 0.09
C GLY A 162 2.68 -18.29 0.62
N PHE A 163 3.68 -18.51 -0.21
CA PHE A 163 5.05 -18.14 0.14
C PHE A 163 5.82 -17.58 -1.06
N PHE A 164 6.92 -16.92 -0.74
CA PHE A 164 7.88 -16.42 -1.70
C PHE A 164 9.25 -17.07 -1.44
N VAL A 165 9.92 -17.54 -2.49
CA VAL A 165 11.28 -18.08 -2.37
C VAL A 165 12.29 -16.94 -2.53
N GLY A 166 12.98 -16.60 -1.44
CA GLY A 166 13.95 -15.52 -1.38
C GLY A 166 13.75 -14.51 -0.23
N PRO A 167 14.70 -13.59 -0.03
CA PRO A 167 14.65 -12.60 1.04
C PRO A 167 13.70 -11.44 0.70
N VAL A 168 12.46 -11.53 1.16
CA VAL A 168 11.48 -10.44 1.04
C VAL A 168 11.42 -9.62 2.32
N GLN A 169 11.30 -8.30 2.18
CA GLN A 169 11.04 -7.39 3.30
C GLN A 169 9.60 -6.90 3.33
N HIS A 170 9.02 -6.60 2.17
CA HIS A 170 7.64 -6.11 2.08
C HIS A 170 6.94 -6.70 0.85
N PHE A 171 5.63 -6.89 0.98
CA PHE A 171 4.75 -7.28 -0.12
C PHE A 171 3.80 -6.12 -0.47
N LYS A 172 3.49 -5.99 -1.76
CA LYS A 172 2.29 -5.26 -2.22
C LYS A 172 1.38 -6.26 -2.89
N SER A 173 0.07 -6.10 -2.67
CA SER A 173 -0.91 -6.89 -3.42
C SER A 173 -2.14 -6.10 -3.81
N VAL A 174 -2.72 -6.46 -4.94
CA VAL A 174 -3.93 -5.85 -5.50
C VAL A 174 -4.86 -6.97 -5.95
N TYR A 175 -6.13 -6.89 -5.53
CA TYR A 175 -7.20 -7.79 -5.96
C TYR A 175 -8.37 -6.97 -6.50
N ALA A 176 -8.84 -7.30 -7.70
CA ALA A 176 -9.92 -6.57 -8.38
C ALA A 176 -9.71 -5.03 -8.41
N GLY A 177 -8.46 -4.58 -8.57
CA GLY A 177 -8.09 -3.15 -8.58
C GLY A 177 -8.03 -2.47 -7.21
N THR A 178 -8.26 -3.20 -6.12
CA THR A 178 -8.21 -2.69 -4.75
C THR A 178 -6.95 -3.18 -4.04
N PRO A 179 -6.20 -2.33 -3.33
CA PRO A 179 -5.09 -2.76 -2.49
C PRO A 179 -5.55 -3.78 -1.46
N LEU A 180 -4.88 -4.94 -1.44
CA LEU A 180 -5.11 -6.00 -0.47
C LEU A 180 -3.88 -6.06 0.45
N PRO A 181 -4.00 -5.64 1.72
CA PRO A 181 -2.89 -5.73 2.65
C PRO A 181 -2.50 -7.18 2.94
N VAL A 182 -1.22 -7.44 2.79
CA VAL A 182 -0.59 -8.74 3.01
C VAL A 182 0.49 -8.56 4.05
N ASP A 183 0.49 -9.44 5.04
CA ASP A 183 1.56 -9.57 6.01
C ASP A 183 2.43 -10.76 5.65
N GLY A 184 3.63 -10.83 6.22
CA GLY A 184 4.54 -11.93 5.95
C GLY A 184 5.60 -12.14 7.01
N GLN A 185 6.06 -13.37 7.11
CA GLN A 185 7.09 -13.78 8.04
C GLN A 185 8.14 -14.65 7.33
N ARG A 186 9.41 -14.28 7.54
CA ARG A 186 10.54 -15.04 7.01
C ARG A 186 10.71 -16.35 7.77
N VAL A 187 11.02 -17.40 7.02
CA VAL A 187 11.36 -18.74 7.49
C VAL A 187 12.77 -19.07 6.97
N PRO A 188 13.82 -18.63 7.71
CA PRO A 188 15.20 -18.66 7.23
C PRO A 188 15.71 -20.07 6.89
N GLU A 189 15.26 -21.08 7.63
CA GLU A 189 15.66 -22.48 7.44
C GLU A 189 15.28 -23.04 6.06
N LEU A 190 14.30 -22.43 5.39
CA LEU A 190 13.85 -22.81 4.04
C LEU A 190 14.14 -21.74 2.99
N ASN A 191 14.76 -20.61 3.38
CA ASN A 191 14.96 -19.44 2.52
C ASN A 191 13.66 -18.95 1.85
N VAL A 192 12.56 -18.97 2.59
CA VAL A 192 11.25 -18.49 2.11
C VAL A 192 10.67 -17.44 3.05
N THR A 193 9.75 -16.65 2.53
CA THR A 193 8.87 -15.78 3.32
C THR A 193 7.43 -16.21 3.08
N MET A 194 6.77 -16.71 4.13
CA MET A 194 5.33 -16.98 4.09
C MET A 194 4.58 -15.65 4.12
N PHE A 195 3.45 -15.58 3.43
CA PHE A 195 2.60 -14.39 3.43
C PHE A 195 1.13 -14.76 3.49
N TRP A 196 0.31 -13.83 4.01
CA TRP A 196 -1.13 -13.98 4.09
C TRP A 196 -1.83 -12.62 4.04
N ALA A 197 -3.00 -12.59 3.43
CA ALA A 197 -3.84 -11.39 3.42
C ALA A 197 -4.66 -11.28 4.72
N LEU A 198 -4.94 -10.05 5.12
CA LEU A 198 -5.72 -9.78 6.32
C LEU A 198 -7.24 -9.81 6.03
N PRO A 199 -8.06 -10.45 6.87
CA PRO A 199 -9.50 -10.65 6.61
C PRO A 199 -10.33 -9.37 6.49
N LYS A 200 -9.87 -8.26 7.08
CA LYS A 200 -10.66 -7.02 7.23
C LYS A 200 -10.88 -6.23 5.93
N TYR A 201 -10.40 -6.73 4.79
CA TYR A 201 -10.35 -5.99 3.52
C TYR A 201 -11.28 -6.55 2.43
N ASP A 202 -12.41 -7.15 2.82
CA ASP A 202 -13.44 -7.69 1.90
C ASP A 202 -12.85 -8.64 0.84
N ALA A 203 -11.93 -9.49 1.30
CA ALA A 203 -11.25 -10.47 0.48
C ALA A 203 -12.04 -11.80 0.39
N GLU A 204 -13.29 -11.81 0.85
CA GLU A 204 -14.19 -12.97 0.79
C GLU A 204 -14.52 -13.39 -0.66
N GLY A 205 -14.36 -12.48 -1.62
CA GLY A 205 -14.51 -12.76 -3.04
C GLY A 205 -13.34 -13.54 -3.67
N ILE A 206 -12.20 -13.67 -2.98
CA ILE A 206 -11.06 -14.41 -3.51
C ILE A 206 -11.38 -15.90 -3.50
N THR A 207 -11.30 -16.49 -4.68
CA THR A 207 -11.56 -17.91 -4.92
C THR A 207 -10.40 -18.55 -5.67
N GLN A 208 -10.39 -19.87 -5.79
CA GLN A 208 -9.45 -20.63 -6.62
C GLN A 208 -9.50 -20.28 -8.14
N ALA A 209 -10.45 -19.46 -8.59
CA ALA A 209 -10.50 -18.94 -9.96
C ALA A 209 -9.98 -17.49 -10.05
N SER A 210 -9.59 -16.91 -8.92
CA SER A 210 -9.13 -15.53 -8.83
C SER A 210 -7.70 -15.38 -9.32
N VAL A 211 -7.44 -14.17 -9.78
CA VAL A 211 -6.11 -13.71 -10.17
C VAL A 211 -5.77 -12.54 -9.26
N VAL A 212 -4.61 -12.63 -8.60
CA VAL A 212 -4.12 -11.59 -7.69
C VAL A 212 -2.83 -11.03 -8.24
N GLN A 213 -2.68 -9.72 -8.13
CA GLN A 213 -1.44 -9.03 -8.45
C GLN A 213 -0.58 -8.97 -7.19
N LEU A 214 0.60 -9.58 -7.23
CA LEU A 214 1.54 -9.67 -6.11
C LEU A 214 2.91 -9.11 -6.52
N SER A 215 3.53 -8.36 -5.61
CA SER A 215 4.88 -7.83 -5.77
C SER A 215 5.64 -7.99 -4.46
N ALA A 216 6.91 -8.40 -4.55
CA ALA A 216 7.80 -8.52 -3.42
C ALA A 216 8.93 -7.49 -3.55
N PHE A 217 9.41 -6.98 -2.43
CA PHE A 217 10.44 -5.94 -2.38
C PHE A 217 11.52 -6.29 -1.36
N ASP A 218 12.76 -5.93 -1.67
CA ASP A 218 13.89 -6.01 -0.75
C ASP A 218 13.92 -4.84 0.26
N ASP A 219 15.00 -4.73 1.03
CA ASP A 219 15.19 -3.69 2.05
C ASP A 219 15.45 -2.30 1.45
N GLN A 220 15.87 -2.23 0.20
CA GLN A 220 16.05 -0.98 -0.54
C GLN A 220 14.76 -0.56 -1.27
N GLY A 221 13.71 -1.37 -1.21
CA GLY A 221 12.45 -1.14 -1.92
C GLY A 221 12.52 -1.43 -3.41
N ALA A 222 13.56 -2.14 -3.87
CA ALA A 222 13.62 -2.60 -5.24
C ALA A 222 12.68 -3.79 -5.44
N LEU A 223 12.02 -3.82 -6.59
CA LEU A 223 11.15 -4.93 -6.97
C LEU A 223 12.00 -6.20 -7.12
N LEU A 224 11.59 -7.23 -6.41
CA LEU A 224 12.12 -8.56 -6.55
C LEU A 224 11.45 -9.22 -7.76
N ASP A 225 11.96 -8.89 -8.95
CA ASP A 225 11.54 -9.52 -10.19
C ASP A 225 12.20 -10.89 -10.32
N TYR A 226 11.50 -11.89 -9.79
CA TYR A 226 11.83 -13.27 -10.03
C TYR A 226 10.70 -13.83 -10.88
N GLY A 227 11.02 -14.09 -12.15
CA GLY A 227 10.08 -14.52 -13.16
C GLY A 227 9.09 -15.55 -12.64
N GLN A 228 7.85 -15.44 -13.12
CA GLN A 228 6.71 -16.31 -12.80
C GLN A 228 7.18 -17.72 -12.42
N GLY A 229 6.87 -18.15 -11.19
CA GLY A 229 7.09 -19.52 -10.72
C GLY A 229 6.64 -20.55 -11.77
N PRO A 230 7.20 -21.77 -11.75
CA PRO A 230 7.22 -22.67 -12.89
C PRO A 230 5.85 -22.77 -13.57
N GLY A 231 5.79 -22.27 -14.82
CA GLY A 231 4.66 -22.49 -15.70
C GLY A 231 4.47 -23.99 -15.88
N ARG A 232 3.31 -24.45 -15.41
CA ARG A 232 2.56 -25.66 -15.79
C ARG A 232 3.30 -26.78 -16.51
#